data_AF-A0A832IEG1-F1
#
_entry.id   AF-A0A832IEG1-F1
#
_cell.length_a   1.000
_cell.length_b   1.000
_cell.length_c   1.000
_cell.angle_alpha   90.00
_cell.angle_beta   90.00
_cell.angle_gamma   90.00
#
_symmetry.space_group_name_H-M   'P 1'
#
loop_
_entity.id
_entity.type
_entity.pdbx_description
1 polymer ?
#
loop_
_entity_poly.entity_id
_entity_poly.type
_entity_poly.pdbx_seq_one_letter_code
_entity_poly.pdbx_strand_id
1 'polypeptide(L)' 'MFCLNFSNLNRETQQLILTISKAALEQKFKQKLQAYAQKNKLPYEQVLEEEAIRNLYNFEFQFSV' A
#
# COMPACT_ATOMS: atom_id res chain seq x y z
N MET A 1 -17.04 14.02 3.32
CA MET A 1 -15.98 13.10 2.86
C MET A 1 -14.75 13.95 2.54
N PHE A 2 -13.78 14.06 3.45
CA PHE A 2 -12.54 14.79 3.16
C PHE A 2 -11.54 13.81 2.53
N CYS A 3 -11.36 13.87 1.22
CA CYS A 3 -10.30 13.12 0.54
C CYS A 3 -8.97 13.83 0.85
N LEU A 4 -8.28 13.42 1.91
CA LEU A 4 -6.92 13.89 2.18
C LEU A 4 -6.01 13.34 1.08
N ASN A 5 -5.57 14.23 0.20
CA ASN A 5 -4.63 13.91 -0.84
C ASN A 5 -3.29 13.54 -0.17
N PHE A 6 -2.77 12.34 -0.41
CA PHE A 6 -1.56 11.81 0.24
C PHE A 6 -0.37 12.79 0.14
N SER A 7 -0.32 13.55 -0.96
CA SER A 7 0.68 14.61 -1.24
C SER A 7 0.61 15.82 -0.30
N ASN A 8 -0.47 16.01 0.45
CA ASN A 8 -0.71 17.17 1.33
C ASN A 8 -0.51 16.86 2.83
N LEU A 9 -0.06 15.65 3.16
CA LEU A 9 0.16 15.18 4.53
C LEU A 9 1.65 15.31 4.93
N ASN A 10 1.91 15.57 6.22
CA ASN A 10 3.28 15.54 6.75
C ASN A 10 3.93 14.16 6.52
N ARG A 11 5.26 14.13 6.32
CA ARG A 11 6.00 12.90 6.00
C ARG A 11 5.75 11.76 7.01
N GLU A 12 5.59 12.09 8.28
CA GLU A 12 5.26 11.12 9.34
C GLU A 12 3.90 10.46 9.11
N THR A 13 2.90 11.23 8.70
CA THR A 13 1.56 10.72 8.39
C THR A 13 1.58 9.87 7.11
N GLN A 14 2.38 10.25 6.10
CA GLN A 14 2.57 9.45 4.90
C GLN A 14 3.20 8.08 5.22
N GLN A 15 4.22 8.05 6.08
CA GLN A 15 4.87 6.81 6.51
C GLN A 15 3.93 5.91 7.33
N LEU A 16 3.11 6.50 8.20
CA LEU A 16 2.11 5.76 8.97
C LEU A 16 1.08 5.10 8.04
N ILE A 17 0.54 5.85 7.07
CA ILE A 17 -0.44 5.35 6.10
C ILE A 17 0.17 4.26 5.21
N LEU A 18 1.43 4.43 4.79
CA LEU A 18 2.18 3.40 4.05
C LEU A 18 2.30 2.11 4.85
N THR A 19 2.64 2.20 6.14
CA THR A 19 2.76 1.03 7.02
C THR A 19 1.43 0.30 7.17
N ILE A 20 0.34 1.05 7.38
CA ILE A 20 -1.02 0.50 7.48
C ILE A 20 -1.45 -0.16 6.16
N SER A 21 -1.18 0.48 5.02
CA SER A 21 -1.49 -0.04 3.69
C SER A 21 -0.74 -1.34 3.39
N LYS A 22 0.56 -1.40 3.69
CA LYS A 22 1.37 -2.63 3.57
C LYS A 22 0.77 -3.78 4.41
N ALA A 23 0.45 -3.53 5.67
CA ALA A 23 -0.16 -4.54 6.55
C ALA A 23 -1.53 -5.03 6.04
N ALA A 24 -2.37 -4.13 5.53
CA ALA A 24 -3.68 -4.50 4.96
C ALA A 24 -3.54 -5.34 3.69
N LEU A 25 -2.57 -5.02 2.83
CA LEU A 25 -2.26 -5.79 1.62
C LEU A 25 -1.68 -7.15 1.95
N GLU A 26 -0.81 -7.26 2.95
CA GLU A 26 -0.35 -8.56 3.41
C GLU A 26 -1.51 -9.41 3.93
N GLN A 27 -2.40 -8.85 4.75
CA GLN A 27 -3.51 -9.63 5.30
C GLN A 27 -4.48 -10.14 4.20
N LYS A 28 -4.77 -9.30 3.20
CA LYS A 28 -5.76 -9.63 2.14
C LYS A 28 -5.17 -10.34 0.93
N PHE A 29 -3.93 -10.05 0.58
CA PHE A 29 -3.35 -10.41 -0.72
C PHE A 29 -1.98 -11.09 -0.65
N LYS A 30 -1.47 -11.46 0.53
CA LYS A 30 -0.15 -12.11 0.69
C LYS A 30 0.10 -13.26 -0.28
N GLN A 31 -0.84 -14.18 -0.44
CA GLN A 31 -0.67 -15.30 -1.39
C GLN A 31 -0.54 -14.84 -2.84
N LYS A 32 -1.32 -13.84 -3.27
CA LYS A 32 -1.24 -13.28 -4.63
C LYS A 32 0.07 -12.53 -4.85
N LEU A 33 0.49 -11.73 -3.86
CA LEU A 33 1.75 -10.97 -3.91
C LEU A 33 2.96 -11.91 -3.93
N GLN A 34 2.93 -12.99 -3.15
CA GLN A 34 4.00 -14.01 -3.16
C GLN A 34 4.06 -14.74 -4.50
N ALA A 35 2.91 -15.14 -5.06
CA ALA A 35 2.87 -15.77 -6.38
C ALA A 35 3.38 -14.82 -7.48
N TYR A 36 3.04 -13.53 -7.40
CA TYR A 36 3.54 -12.51 -8.33
C TYR A 36 5.06 -12.30 -8.19
N ALA A 37 5.57 -12.17 -6.97
CA ALA A 37 6.99 -12.02 -6.70
C ALA A 37 7.79 -13.23 -7.23
N GLN A 38 7.33 -14.45 -6.98
CA GLN A 38 7.95 -15.67 -7.49
C GLN A 38 7.92 -15.74 -9.02
N LYS A 39 6.76 -15.47 -9.63
CA LYS A 39 6.60 -15.51 -11.09
C LYS A 39 7.52 -14.53 -11.80
N ASN A 40 7.70 -13.34 -11.23
CA ASN A 40 8.52 -12.28 -11.82
C ASN A 40 9.97 -12.25 -11.30
N LYS A 41 10.35 -13.18 -10.39
CA LYS A 41 11.66 -13.21 -9.71
C LYS A 41 12.01 -11.87 -9.04
N LEU A 42 11.01 -11.22 -8.46
CA LEU A 42 11.16 -9.95 -7.76
C LEU A 42 11.25 -10.17 -6.24
N PRO A 43 11.96 -9.30 -5.50
CA PRO A 43 11.89 -9.29 -4.05
C PRO A 43 10.45 -9.05 -3.58
N TYR A 44 9.96 -9.88 -2.67
CA TYR A 44 8.60 -9.75 -2.13
C TYR A 44 8.36 -8.37 -1.51
N GLU A 45 9.36 -7.86 -0.77
CA GLU A 45 9.34 -6.54 -0.14
C GLU A 45 9.11 -5.41 -1.16
N GLN A 46 9.77 -5.50 -2.32
CA GLN A 46 9.64 -4.52 -3.40
C GLN A 46 8.25 -4.56 -4.02
N VAL A 47 7.72 -5.76 -4.27
CA VAL A 47 6.35 -5.95 -4.80
C VAL A 47 5.30 -5.40 -3.83
N LEU A 48 5.48 -5.64 -2.53
CA LEU A 48 4.56 -5.15 -1.51
C LEU A 48 4.57 -3.62 -1.42
N GLU A 49 5.75 -3.01 -1.50
CA GLU A 49 5.90 -1.55 -1.48
C GLU A 49 5.32 -0.88 -2.72
N GLU A 50 5.64 -1.40 -3.91
CA GLU A 50 5.10 -0.89 -5.18
C GLU A 50 3.57 -0.98 -5.21
N GLU A 51 3.00 -2.11 -4.79
CA GLU A 51 1.54 -2.28 -4.75
C GLU A 51 0.89 -1.44 -3.63
N ALA A 52 1.54 -1.25 -2.49
CA ALA A 52 1.05 -0.34 -1.44
C ALA A 52 1.02 1.11 -1.93
N ILE A 53 2.08 1.57 -2.59
CA ILE A 53 2.17 2.89 -3.21
C ILE A 53 1.10 3.03 -4.28
N ARG A 54 0.99 2.06 -5.18
CA ARG A 54 0.00 2.06 -6.26
C ARG A 54 -1.43 2.10 -5.72
N ASN A 55 -1.73 1.36 -4.66
CA ASN A 55 -3.02 1.40 -3.99
C ASN A 55 -3.30 2.77 -3.35
N LEU A 56 -2.28 3.44 -2.80
CA LEU A 56 -2.39 4.79 -2.25
C LEU A 56 -2.58 5.88 -3.32
N TYR A 57 -1.91 5.76 -4.48
CA TYR A 57 -1.98 6.73 -5.57
C TYR A 57 -3.18 6.53 -6.52
N ASN A 58 -3.69 5.30 -6.66
CA ASN A 58 -4.63 4.95 -7.73
C ASN A 58 -6.12 5.02 -7.35
N PHE A 59 -6.50 5.09 -6.05
CA PHE A 59 -7.81 5.43 -5.44
C PHE A 59 -8.14 4.51 -4.23
N GLU A 60 -8.97 5.02 -3.30
CA GLU A 60 -9.74 4.27 -2.26
C GLU A 60 -9.10 3.91 -0.90
N PHE A 61 -8.27 4.78 -0.32
CA PHE A 61 -8.19 4.83 1.15
C PHE A 61 -9.13 5.91 1.70
N GLN A 62 -10.45 5.67 1.62
CA GLN A 62 -11.41 6.38 2.48
C GLN A 62 -11.21 5.87 3.91
N PHE A 63 -10.46 6.60 4.71
CA PHE A 63 -10.62 6.49 6.16
C PHE A 63 -12.05 6.95 6.49
N SER A 64 -12.94 6.00 6.76
CA SER A 64 -14.09 6.30 7.62
C SER A 64 -13.54 6.39 9.05
N VAL A 65 -13.58 7.61 9.60
CA VAL A 65 -13.42 7.86 11.03
C VAL A 65 -14.74 7.58 11.74
#